data_AF-A0AAD9VKX2-F1
#
_entry.id   AF-A0AAD9VKX2-F1
#
_cell.length_a   1.000
_cell.length_b   1.000
_cell.length_c   1.000
_cell.angle_alpha   90.00
_cell.angle_beta   90.00
_cell.angle_gamma   90.00
#
_symmetry.space_group_name_H-M   'P 1'
#
loop_
_entity.id
_entity.type
_entity.pdbx_description
1 polymer ?
#
loop_
_entity_poly.entity_id
_entity_poly.type
_entity_poly.pdbx_seq_one_letter_code
_entity_poly.pdbx_strand_id
1 'polypeptide(L)'
;LLSEEALEATHKEIRKNRFSYTRKTSRKCTNEDLMRRLLLTSDPLISSFRKIITKKQIKDTDIEKYIDSTSIIKSVSENFDFSNLELDESDSSDESND
;
A
#
# COMPACT_ATOMS: atom_id res chain seq x y z
N LEU A 1 6.93 11.44 -0.20
CA LEU A 1 6.16 12.62 -0.66
C LEU A 1 4.75 12.53 -0.11
N LEU A 2 4.32 13.51 0.68
CA LEU A 2 2.95 13.64 1.13
C LEU A 2 2.20 14.48 0.09
N SER A 3 1.24 13.89 -0.62
CA SER A 3 0.45 14.56 -1.67
C SER A 3 -1.03 14.24 -1.50
N GLU A 4 -1.87 15.28 -1.62
CA GLU A 4 -3.34 15.14 -1.61
C GLU A 4 -3.85 14.25 -2.74
N GLU A 5 -3.22 14.31 -3.91
CA GLU A 5 -3.58 13.47 -5.05
C GLU A 5 -3.41 11.97 -4.74
N ALA A 6 -2.40 11.62 -3.95
CA ALA A 6 -2.20 10.25 -3.51
C ALA A 6 -3.36 9.80 -2.61
N LEU A 7 -3.80 10.65 -1.67
CA LEU A 7 -4.95 10.37 -0.81
C LEU A 7 -6.24 10.23 -1.64
N GLU A 8 -6.51 11.14 -2.57
CA GLU A 8 -7.72 11.07 -3.40
C GLU A 8 -7.74 9.82 -4.29
N ALA A 9 -6.59 9.42 -4.83
CA ALA A 9 -6.44 8.18 -5.57
C ALA A 9 -6.77 6.96 -4.70
N THR A 10 -6.30 6.92 -3.45
CA THR A 10 -6.66 5.83 -2.51
C THR A 10 -8.15 5.83 -2.15
N HIS A 11 -8.78 7.00 -1.94
CA HIS A 11 -10.22 7.09 -1.71
C HIS A 11 -11.04 6.55 -2.89
N LYS A 12 -10.59 6.83 -4.13
CA LYS A 12 -11.20 6.26 -5.33
C LYS A 12 -11.08 4.74 -5.36
N GLU A 13 -9.92 4.21 -4.99
CA GLU A 13 -9.69 2.77 -4.92
C GLU A 13 -10.53 2.10 -3.82
N ILE A 14 -10.65 2.70 -2.64
CA ILE A 14 -11.52 2.24 -1.55
C ILE A 14 -12.97 2.12 -2.02
N ARG A 15 -13.51 3.17 -2.67
CA ARG A 15 -14.89 3.15 -3.19
C ARG A 15 -15.08 2.03 -4.21
N LYS A 16 -14.13 1.87 -5.16
CA LYS A 16 -14.16 0.81 -6.17
C LYS A 16 -14.10 -0.59 -5.55
N ASN A 17 -13.18 -0.79 -4.60
CA ASN A 17 -12.97 -2.07 -3.95
C ASN A 17 -14.16 -2.46 -3.10
N ARG A 18 -14.71 -1.49 -2.36
CA ARG A 18 -15.95 -1.69 -1.61
C ARG A 18 -17.08 -2.07 -2.56
N PHE A 19 -17.27 -1.40 -3.69
CA PHE A 19 -18.36 -1.74 -4.61
C PHE A 19 -18.20 -3.14 -5.25
N SER A 20 -17.00 -3.48 -5.72
CA SER A 20 -16.81 -4.60 -6.66
C SER A 20 -16.25 -5.88 -6.03
N TYR A 21 -15.58 -5.79 -4.87
CA TYR A 21 -14.75 -6.89 -4.35
C TYR A 21 -15.05 -7.27 -2.90
N THR A 22 -16.18 -6.84 -2.34
CA THR A 22 -16.56 -7.17 -0.95
C THR A 22 -17.89 -7.91 -0.91
N ARG A 23 -18.01 -8.86 0.02
CA ARG A 23 -19.26 -9.57 0.30
C ARG A 23 -20.27 -8.59 0.91
N LYS A 24 -21.48 -8.57 0.34
CA LYS A 24 -22.61 -7.70 0.76
C LYS A 24 -23.53 -8.35 1.79
N THR A 25 -22.98 -9.27 2.59
CA THR A 25 -23.73 -10.06 3.56
C THR A 25 -23.86 -9.34 4.91
N SER A 26 -22.81 -8.67 5.37
CA SER A 26 -22.82 -7.87 6.59
C SER A 26 -21.76 -6.77 6.53
N ARG A 27 -21.91 -5.74 7.36
CA ARG A 27 -20.89 -4.68 7.50
C ARG A 27 -19.53 -5.25 7.93
N LYS A 28 -19.52 -6.24 8.84
CA LYS A 28 -18.29 -6.91 9.30
C LYS A 28 -17.57 -7.57 8.13
N CYS A 29 -18.27 -8.41 7.37
CA CYS A 29 -17.69 -9.08 6.20
C CYS A 29 -17.25 -8.09 5.12
N THR A 30 -18.03 -7.02 4.87
CA THR A 30 -17.65 -5.98 3.91
C THR A 30 -16.35 -5.29 4.31
N ASN A 31 -16.20 -4.90 5.57
CA ASN A 31 -15.01 -4.21 6.06
C ASN A 31 -13.80 -5.15 6.10
N GLU A 32 -14.01 -6.40 6.50
CA GLU A 32 -12.96 -7.42 6.48
C GLU A 32 -12.40 -7.64 5.06
N ASP A 33 -13.27 -7.84 4.07
CA ASP A 33 -12.85 -8.03 2.67
C ASP A 33 -12.15 -6.78 2.13
N LEU A 34 -12.67 -5.59 2.47
CA LEU A 34 -12.07 -4.32 2.07
C LEU A 34 -10.65 -4.18 2.63
N MET A 35 -10.45 -4.44 3.92
CA MET A 35 -9.14 -4.35 4.58
C MET A 35 -8.15 -5.36 3.99
N ARG A 36 -8.55 -6.62 3.84
CA ARG A 36 -7.71 -7.66 3.21
C ARG A 36 -7.27 -7.24 1.81
N ARG A 37 -8.18 -6.67 1.01
CA ARG A 37 -7.85 -6.21 -0.34
C ARG A 37 -6.87 -5.05 -0.33
N LEU A 38 -7.09 -4.06 0.55
CA LEU A 38 -6.21 -2.89 0.67
C LEU A 38 -4.79 -3.29 1.05
N LEU A 39 -4.63 -4.22 2.00
CA LEU A 39 -3.33 -4.75 2.41
C LEU A 39 -2.57 -5.40 1.24
N LEU A 40 -3.24 -6.24 0.44
CA LEU A 40 -2.63 -6.87 -0.74
C LEU A 40 -2.25 -5.85 -1.83
N THR A 41 -2.99 -4.74 -1.95
CA THR A 41 -2.69 -3.67 -2.90
C THR A 41 -1.55 -2.75 -2.43
N SER A 42 -1.36 -2.59 -1.12
CA SER A 42 -0.27 -1.79 -0.55
C SER A 42 1.02 -2.58 -0.31
N ASP A 43 0.95 -3.92 -0.32
CA ASP A 43 2.12 -4.78 -0.10
C ASP A 43 3.24 -4.49 -1.12
N PRO A 44 4.46 -4.12 -0.67
CA PRO A 44 5.57 -3.78 -1.56
C PRO A 44 6.02 -4.93 -2.46
N LEU A 45 6.10 -6.15 -1.92
CA LEU A 45 6.55 -7.33 -2.64
C LEU A 45 5.55 -7.66 -3.75
N ILE A 46 4.27 -7.74 -3.43
CA ILE A 46 3.20 -7.97 -4.42
C ILE A 46 3.17 -6.83 -5.42
N SER A 47 3.37 -5.59 -4.98
CA SER A 47 3.38 -4.42 -5.88
C SER A 47 4.52 -4.47 -6.90
N SER A 48 5.68 -5.01 -6.52
CA SER A 48 6.84 -5.13 -7.41
C SER A 48 6.60 -6.08 -8.58
N PHE A 49 5.72 -7.07 -8.41
CA PHE A 49 5.34 -8.01 -9.47
C PHE A 49 4.19 -7.51 -10.36
N ARG A 50 3.49 -6.44 -9.97
CA ARG A 50 2.36 -5.90 -10.75
C ARG A 50 2.86 -5.20 -12.01
N LYS A 51 2.23 -5.48 -13.15
CA LYS A 51 2.47 -4.75 -14.40
C LYS A 51 1.91 -3.34 -14.29
N ILE A 52 2.77 -2.34 -14.09
CA ILE A 52 2.37 -0.93 -14.00
C ILE A 52 2.43 -0.31 -15.40
N ILE A 53 1.30 0.25 -15.86
CA ILE A 53 1.28 1.08 -17.07
C ILE A 53 1.63 2.51 -16.64
N THR A 54 2.85 2.92 -16.89
CA THR A 54 3.28 4.31 -16.63
C THR A 54 2.90 5.19 -17.81
N LYS A 55 2.32 6.37 -17.52
CA LYS A 55 2.17 7.42 -18.54
C LYS A 55 3.54 8.00 -18.86
N LYS A 56 3.74 8.45 -20.09
CA LYS A 56 4.96 9.15 -20.51
C LYS A 56 5.12 10.41 -19.65
N GLN A 57 6.24 10.49 -18.93
CA GLN A 57 6.60 11.69 -18.19
C GLN A 57 6.95 12.79 -19.20
N ILE A 58 6.27 13.93 -19.09
CA ILE A 58 6.65 15.15 -19.81
C ILE A 58 7.78 15.76 -18.99
N LYS A 59 8.97 15.84 -19.60
CA LYS A 59 10.13 16.46 -18.97
C LYS A 59 10.19 17.92 -19.38
N ASP A 60 10.34 18.79 -18.39
CA ASP A 60 10.59 20.21 -18.62
C ASP A 60 12.09 20.48 -18.45
N THR A 61 12.76 20.84 -19.54
CA THR A 61 14.22 20.99 -19.61
C THR A 61 14.75 22.06 -18.67
N ASP A 62 13.94 23.07 -18.35
CA ASP A 62 14.36 24.20 -17.52
C ASP A 62 14.37 23.84 -16.02
N ILE A 63 13.56 22.86 -15.64
CA ILE A 63 13.42 22.39 -14.24
C ILE A 63 14.50 21.34 -13.90
N GLU A 64 14.98 20.59 -14.88
CA GLU A 64 15.97 19.51 -14.70
C GLU A 64 17.28 20.00 -14.05
N LYS A 65 17.68 21.25 -14.30
CA LYS A 65 18.88 21.87 -13.71
C LYS A 65 18.83 21.95 -12.19
N TYR A 66 17.64 21.91 -11.58
CA TYR A 66 17.42 22.12 -10.16
C TYR A 66 17.05 20.84 -9.38
N ILE A 67 16.89 19.69 -10.06
CA ILE A 67 16.51 18.42 -9.42
C ILE A 67 17.77 17.58 -9.17
N ASP A 68 18.32 17.68 -7.96
CA ASP A 68 19.49 16.89 -7.55
C ASP A 68 19.05 15.55 -6.91
N SER A 69 18.75 14.58 -7.79
CA SER A 69 18.20 13.25 -7.45
C SER A 69 19.05 12.41 -6.49
N THR A 70 20.32 12.77 -6.30
CA THR A 70 21.30 12.04 -5.48
C THR A 70 21.08 12.19 -3.97
N SER A 71 20.47 13.30 -3.53
CA SER A 71 20.29 13.62 -2.10
C SER A 71 19.19 12.80 -1.40
N ILE A 72 18.12 12.44 -2.14
CA ILE A 72 16.95 11.74 -1.59
C ILE A 72 17.21 10.24 -1.40
N ILE A 73 17.99 9.62 -2.29
CA ILE A 73 18.24 8.17 -2.24
C ILE A 73 19.16 7.82 -1.06
N LYS A 74 20.11 8.72 -0.74
CA LYS A 74 21.08 8.51 0.34
C LYS A 74 20.42 8.44 1.72
N SER A 75 19.43 9.30 1.98
CA SER A 75 18.71 9.33 3.27
C SER A 75 17.76 8.15 3.49
N VAL A 76 17.27 7.51 2.43
CA VAL A 76 16.35 6.35 2.56
C VAL A 76 17.11 5.06 2.90
N SER A 77 18.33 4.88 2.38
CA SER A 77 19.10 3.64 2.61
C SER A 77 19.61 3.48 4.05
N GLU A 78 19.80 4.59 4.77
CA GLU A 78 20.34 4.59 6.14
C GLU A 78 19.29 4.19 7.20
N ASN A 79 18.00 4.09 6.84
CA ASN A 79 16.89 3.99 7.79
C ASN A 79 16.18 2.61 7.84
N PHE A 80 16.71 1.56 7.18
CA PHE A 80 16.04 0.25 7.14
C PHE A 80 16.91 -0.87 7.73
N ASP A 81 16.76 -1.12 9.04
CA ASP A 81 17.34 -2.27 9.72
C ASP A 81 16.29 -3.38 9.89
N PHE A 82 16.46 -4.48 9.16
CA PHE A 82 15.51 -5.61 9.10
C PHE A 82 15.69 -6.61 10.25
N SER A 83 16.60 -6.33 11.20
CA SER A 83 17.07 -7.31 12.18
C SER A 83 16.12 -7.60 13.35
N ASN A 84 14.97 -6.93 13.46
CA ASN A 84 14.16 -6.99 14.70
C ASN A 84 12.70 -7.47 14.52
N LEU A 85 12.41 -8.31 13.52
CA LEU A 85 11.10 -8.96 13.41
C LEU A 85 11.08 -10.25 14.25
N GLU A 86 10.73 -10.14 15.53
CA GLU A 86 10.27 -11.28 16.32
C GLU A 86 8.85 -11.64 15.89
N LEU A 87 8.68 -12.82 15.32
CA LEU A 87 7.38 -13.40 14.98
C LEU A 87 6.79 -14.00 16.26
N ASP A 88 5.84 -13.31 16.87
CA ASP A 88 5.00 -13.90 17.92
C ASP A 88 4.12 -14.99 17.30
N GLU A 89 4.43 -16.25 17.60
CA GLU A 89 3.50 -17.37 17.45
C GLU A 89 2.29 -17.12 18.36
N SER A 90 1.17 -16.69 17.78
CA SER A 90 -0.10 -16.64 18.50
C SER A 90 -0.73 -18.02 18.50
N ASP A 91 -0.62 -18.68 19.65
CA ASP A 91 -1.28 -19.94 19.97
C ASP A 91 -2.82 -19.79 19.87
N SER A 92 -3.44 -20.72 19.16
CA SER A 92 -4.86 -20.73 18.82
C SER A 92 -5.59 -21.65 19.80
N SER A 93 -5.97 -21.13 20.97
CA SER A 93 -6.89 -21.83 21.87
C SER A 93 -8.34 -21.54 21.48
N ASP A 94 -8.95 -22.51 20.76
CA ASP A 94 -10.38 -22.63 20.57
C ASP A 94 -11.05 -22.91 21.94
N GLU A 95 -11.82 -21.95 22.47
CA GLU A 95 -12.80 -22.21 23.53
C GLU A 95 -14.20 -22.32 22.91
N SER A 96 -14.63 -23.56 22.68
CA SER A 96 -16.02 -23.94 22.51
C SER A 96 -16.71 -23.96 23.89
N ASN A 97 -17.69 -23.10 24.10
CA ASN A 97 -18.65 -23.25 25.21
C ASN A 97 -20.02 -23.65 24.64
N ASP A 98 -20.59 -24.68 25.27
CA ASP A 98 -21.88 -25.34 25.02
C ASP A 98 -23.11 -24.41 25.07
#